data_AF-A0A945KRT9-F1
#
_entry.id   AF-A0A945KRT9-F1
#
_cell.length_a   1.000
_cell.length_b   1.000
_cell.length_c   1.000
_cell.angle_alpha   90.00
_cell.angle_beta   90.00
_cell.angle_gamma   90.00
#
_symmetry.space_group_name_H-M   'P 1'
#
loop_
_entity.id
_entity.type
_entity.pdbx_description
1 polymer ?
#
loop_
_entity_poly.entity_id
_entity_poly.type
_entity_poly.pdbx_seq_one_letter_code
_entity_poly.pdbx_strand_id
1 'polypeptide(L)' 'MDWDTYRDAPIAKQYKVPYQSTLVMIRESGEVGRLVAQTSKPKIKALLDKGI' A
#
# COMPACT_ATOMS: atom_id res chain seq x y z
N MET A 1 -20.94 -7.82 -1.38
CA MET A 1 -19.68 -8.47 -1.78
C MET A 1 -18.65 -8.10 -0.73
N ASP A 2 -18.09 -9.08 -0.03
CA ASP A 2 -16.93 -8.81 0.83
C ASP A 2 -15.72 -8.59 -0.09
N TRP A 3 -15.26 -7.35 -0.20
CA TRP A 3 -14.12 -7.00 -1.05
C TRP A 3 -12.79 -7.08 -0.31
N ASP A 4 -12.79 -7.62 0.91
CA ASP A 4 -11.65 -7.56 1.83
C ASP A 4 -11.22 -8.96 2.27
N THR A 5 -11.24 -9.91 1.33
CA THR A 5 -10.86 -11.32 1.49
C THR A 5 -9.49 -11.52 2.15
N TYR A 6 -8.57 -10.56 1.98
CA TYR A 6 -7.20 -10.64 2.48
C TYR A 6 -6.91 -9.75 3.69
N ARG A 7 -7.93 -9.19 4.35
CA ARG A 7 -7.77 -8.34 5.56
C ARG A 7 -6.89 -8.99 6.61
N ASP A 8 -7.11 -10.28 6.81
CA ASP A 8 -6.46 -11.06 7.85
C ASP A 8 -5.15 -11.70 7.43
N ALA A 9 -4.72 -11.50 6.18
CA ALA A 9 -3.47 -12.04 5.69
C ALA A 9 -2.29 -11.52 6.54
N PRO A 10 -1.29 -12.35 6.87
CA PRO A 10 -0.15 -11.95 7.71
C PRO A 10 0.53 -10.68 7.20
N ILE A 11 0.68 -10.55 5.88
CA ILE A 11 1.27 -9.36 5.25
C ILE A 11 0.43 -8.10 5.46
N ALA A 12 -0.90 -8.19 5.38
CA ALA A 12 -1.80 -7.06 5.62
C ALA A 12 -1.72 -6.58 7.08
N LYS A 13 -1.66 -7.52 8.03
CA LYS A 13 -1.47 -7.23 9.46
C LYS A 13 -0.10 -6.63 9.74
N GLN A 14 0.96 -7.21 9.18
CA GLN A 14 2.34 -6.74 9.37
C GLN A 14 2.51 -5.28 8.92
N TYR A 15 1.97 -4.92 7.77
CA TYR A 15 2.04 -3.54 7.25
C TYR A 15 0.91 -2.62 7.76
N LYS A 16 0.05 -3.12 8.66
CA LYS A 16 -1.11 -2.41 9.22
C LYS A 16 -1.96 -1.77 8.13
N VAL A 17 -2.31 -2.55 7.11
CA VAL A 17 -3.13 -2.10 5.98
C VAL A 17 -4.57 -1.90 6.48
N PRO A 18 -5.10 -0.67 6.51
CA PRO A 18 -6.37 -0.39 7.17
C PRO A 18 -7.60 -0.75 6.33
N TYR A 19 -7.49 -0.72 5.00
CA TYR A 19 -8.57 -1.08 4.06
C TYR A 19 -8.04 -1.26 2.63
N GLN A 20 -8.84 -1.93 1.80
CA GLN A 20 -8.68 -2.02 0.35
C GLN A 20 -8.39 -0.67 -0.32
N SER A 21 -7.48 -0.64 -1.30
CA SER A 21 -6.89 0.59 -1.91
C SER A 21 -5.76 1.24 -1.11
N THR A 22 -5.08 0.46 -0.29
CA THR A 22 -3.78 0.86 0.27
C THR A 22 -2.66 0.34 -0.63
N LEU A 23 -1.76 1.22 -1.06
CA LEU A 23 -0.55 0.88 -1.80
C LEU A 23 0.66 1.17 -0.91
N VAL A 24 1.46 0.14 -0.60
CA VAL A 24 2.69 0.27 0.21
C VAL A 24 3.89 -0.06 -0.66
N MET A 25 4.91 0.79 -0.63
CA MET A 25 6.18 0.56 -1.32
C MET A 25 7.23 0.10 -0.34
N ILE A 26 7.91 -1.01 -0.67
CA ILE A 26 8.93 -1.64 0.17
C ILE A 26 10.23 -1.71 -0.63
N ARG A 27 11.35 -1.39 0.00
CA ARG A 27 12.73 -1.58 -0.48
C ARG A 27 13.53 -2.39 0.56
N GLU A 28 14.79 -2.70 0.26
CA GLU A 28 15.69 -3.47 1.15
C GLU A 28 15.78 -2.87 2.57
N SER A 29 15.72 -1.54 2.69
CA SER A 29 15.74 -0.82 3.97
C SER A 29 14.39 -0.76 4.69
N GLY A 30 13.33 -1.32 4.11
CA GLY A 30 11.96 -1.30 4.64
C GLY A 30 10.98 -0.47 3.80
N GLU A 31 9.95 0.05 4.46
CA GLU A 31 8.89 0.82 3.80
C GLU A 31 9.39 2.21 3.36
N VAL A 32 9.27 2.50 2.06
CA VAL A 32 9.63 3.78 1.45
C VAL A 32 8.48 4.79 1.56
N GLY A 33 7.25 4.29 1.52
CA GLY A 33 6.05 5.10 1.67
C GLY A 33 4.78 4.35 1.35
N ARG A 34 3.65 5.00 1.60
CA ARG A 34 2.32 4.43 1.33
C ARG A 34 1.31 5.47 0.84
N LEU A 35 0.29 4.97 0.16
CA LEU A 35 -0.91 5.69 -0.22
C LEU A 35 -2.11 4.93 0.35
N VAL A 36 -3.05 5.65 0.96
CA VAL A 36 -4.24 5.06 1.60
C VAL A 36 -5.48 5.73 1.01
N ALA A 37 -6.40 4.94 0.43
CA ALA A 37 -7.58 5.47 -0.29
C ALA A 37 -7.23 6.46 -1.43
N GLN A 38 -6.00 6.42 -1.95
CA GLN A 38 -5.54 7.33 -3.00
C GLN A 38 -5.19 6.53 -4.24
N THR A 39 -6.02 6.67 -5.28
CA THR A 39 -5.89 5.92 -6.54
C THR A 39 -5.56 6.83 -7.73
N SER A 40 -5.32 8.12 -7.50
CA SER A 40 -5.01 9.05 -8.59
C SER A 40 -3.63 8.74 -9.18
N LYS A 41 -3.57 8.71 -10.52
CA LYS A 41 -2.31 8.44 -11.27
C LYS A 41 -1.15 9.34 -10.83
N PRO A 42 -1.33 10.67 -10.60
CA PRO A 42 -0.22 11.52 -10.16
C PRO A 42 0.32 11.12 -8.79
N LYS A 43 -0.54 10.71 -7.86
CA LYS A 43 -0.13 10.29 -6.51
C LYS A 43 0.61 8.95 -6.55
N ILE A 44 0.09 7.99 -7.33
CA ILE A 44 0.76 6.70 -7.52
C ILE A 44 2.13 6.89 -8.17
N LYS A 45 2.22 7.71 -9.23
CA LYS A 45 3.51 8.02 -9.86
C LYS A 45 4.49 8.64 -8.88
N ALA A 46 4.06 9.61 -8.08
CA ALA A 46 4.90 10.23 -7.07
C ALA A 46 5.38 9.24 -5.99
N LEU A 47 4.58 8.22 -5.63
CA LEU A 47 5.04 7.14 -4.75
C LEU A 47 6.10 6.28 -5.45
N LEU A 48 5.87 5.92 -6.72
CA LEU A 48 6.81 5.12 -7.50
C LEU A 48 8.15 5.84 -7.70
N ASP A 49 8.13 7.15 -7.94
CA ASP A 49 9.32 7.98 -8.13
C ASP A 49 10.21 8.03 -6.87
N LYS A 50 9.67 7.81 -5.66
CA LYS A 50 10.48 7.69 -4.43
C LYS A 50 11.26 6.39 -4.36
N GLY A 51 10.82 5.40 -5.12
CA GLY A 51 11.41 4.07 -5.20
C GLY A 51 12.24 3.87 -6.46
N ILE A 52 12.73 4.94 -7.08
CA ILE A 52 13.80 4.93 -8.08
C ILE A 52 15.05 5.48 -7.39
#